data_AF-A0A2K3K3P0-F1
#
_entry.id   AF-A0A2K3K3P0-F1
#
_cell.length_a   1.000
_cell.length_b   1.000
_cell.length_c   1.000
_cell.angle_alpha   90.00
_cell.angle_beta   90.00
_cell.angle_gamma   90.00
#
_symmetry.space_group_name_H-M   'P 1'
#
loop_
_entity.id
_entity.type
_entity.pdbx_description
1 polymer ?
#
loop_
_entity_poly.entity_id
_entity_poly.type
_entity_poly.pdbx_seq_one_letter_code
_entity_poly.pdbx_strand_id
1 'polypeptide(L)'
;SINPDEAVAYGAAIQAAIQSHDEEVDDHLLLDVIPLSLGLETAGGVMSTLIPRNATIPTRREKIFSTHLDNQSGVLIKVYEGERGMTKDNNLLGTFELSGFPPAPSGVPQINVCFIIGPDGILDVSAEDKTTGQKKKITITNDKGRLSKEEIEKMVQE
;
A
#
# COMPACT_ATOMS: atom_id res chain seq x y z
N SER A 1 26.49 25.97 -5.92
CA SER A 1 26.98 24.58 -5.68
C SER A 1 26.56 24.20 -4.29
N ILE A 2 25.90 23.06 -4.10
CA ILE A 2 25.42 22.59 -2.80
C ILE A 2 26.41 21.53 -2.29
N ASN A 3 26.73 21.54 -0.99
CA ASN A 3 27.58 20.52 -0.38
C ASN A 3 26.81 19.17 -0.36
N PRO A 4 27.32 18.10 -1.01
CA PRO A 4 26.65 16.81 -1.01
C PRO A 4 26.45 16.21 0.39
N ASP A 5 27.34 16.54 1.33
CA ASP A 5 27.29 16.01 2.69
C ASP A 5 26.17 16.65 3.55
N GLU A 6 25.70 17.84 3.15
CA GLU A 6 24.71 18.64 3.90
C GLU A 6 23.36 18.74 3.18
N ALA A 7 23.31 18.41 1.88
CA ALA A 7 22.13 18.62 1.03
C ALA A 7 20.86 17.98 1.58
N VAL A 8 20.95 16.74 2.10
CA VAL A 8 19.81 16.00 2.65
C VAL A 8 19.32 16.65 3.95
N ALA A 9 20.24 16.99 4.86
CA ALA A 9 19.90 17.63 6.13
C ALA A 9 19.26 19.00 5.92
N TYR A 10 19.77 19.78 4.97
CA TYR A 10 19.24 21.10 4.62
C TYR A 10 17.81 21.01 4.07
N GLY A 11 17.56 20.09 3.13
CA GLY A 11 16.21 19.87 2.58
C GLY A 11 15.20 19.40 3.63
N ALA A 12 15.62 18.51 4.53
CA ALA A 12 14.77 18.04 5.63
C ALA A 12 14.42 19.16 6.62
N ALA A 13 15.37 20.04 6.93
CA ALA A 13 15.13 21.19 7.80
C ALA A 13 14.10 22.18 7.20
N ILE A 14 14.19 22.45 5.89
CA ILE A 14 13.20 23.27 5.19
C ILE A 14 11.82 22.61 5.24
N GLN A 15 11.73 21.31 4.95
CA GLN A 15 10.45 20.59 5.00
C GLN A 15 9.83 20.61 6.41
N ALA A 16 10.65 20.52 7.46
CA ALA A 16 10.19 20.63 8.84
C ALA A 16 9.67 22.04 9.17
N ALA A 17 10.32 23.09 8.68
CA ALA A 17 9.87 24.48 8.86
C ALA A 17 8.52 24.73 8.16
N ILE A 18 8.35 24.22 6.92
CA ILE A 18 7.07 24.27 6.18
C ILE A 18 5.96 23.57 6.97
N GLN A 19 6.21 22.35 7.47
CA GLN A 19 5.22 21.63 8.28
C GLN A 19 4.90 22.33 9.60
N SER A 20 5.84 23.09 10.16
CA SER A 20 5.67 23.86 11.40
C SER A 20 4.92 25.18 11.19
N HIS A 21 4.49 25.50 9.96
CA HIS A 21 3.79 26.74 9.60
C HIS A 21 4.59 28.01 9.93
N ASP A 22 5.90 27.97 9.72
CA ASP A 22 6.75 29.17 9.86
C ASP A 22 6.45 30.16 8.71
N GLU A 23 6.06 31.39 9.05
CA GLU A 23 5.52 32.40 8.12
C GLU A 23 6.57 32.93 7.12
N GLU A 24 7.86 32.65 7.35
CA GLU A 24 8.96 33.08 6.48
C GLU A 24 9.23 32.13 5.29
N VAL A 25 8.59 30.96 5.23
CA VAL A 25 8.85 29.95 4.18
C VAL A 25 7.74 29.98 3.12
N ASP A 26 8.13 30.31 1.90
CA ASP A 26 7.27 30.43 0.71
C ASP A 26 6.51 29.12 0.41
N ASP A 27 5.32 29.24 -0.21
CA ASP A 27 4.39 28.14 -0.52
C ASP A 27 5.02 27.10 -1.47
N HIS A 28 5.78 26.15 -0.92
CA HIS A 28 6.41 25.06 -1.65
C HIS A 28 5.50 23.82 -1.69
N LEU A 29 5.08 23.43 -2.91
CA LEU A 29 4.37 22.18 -3.14
C LEU A 29 5.36 21.02 -3.36
N LEU A 30 5.45 20.11 -2.38
CA LEU A 30 6.17 18.85 -2.54
C LEU A 30 5.22 17.79 -3.10
N LEU A 31 5.55 17.26 -4.28
CA LEU A 31 4.87 16.11 -4.88
C LEU A 31 5.85 14.93 -4.88
N ASP A 32 5.60 13.98 -4.00
CA ASP A 32 6.36 12.73 -3.96
C ASP A 32 5.70 11.65 -4.83
N VAL A 33 6.45 10.62 -5.21
CA VAL A 33 6.02 9.58 -6.14
C VAL A 33 6.41 8.19 -5.67
N ILE A 34 5.64 7.19 -6.09
CA ILE A 34 5.89 5.79 -5.73
C ILE A 34 7.04 5.22 -6.60
N PRO A 35 8.07 4.58 -6.02
CA PRO A 35 9.23 4.12 -6.79
C PRO A 35 8.95 2.89 -7.67
N LEU A 36 8.02 2.02 -7.25
CA LEU A 36 7.68 0.76 -7.92
C LEU A 36 6.17 0.60 -8.04
N SER A 37 5.74 -0.12 -9.08
CA SER A 37 4.33 -0.45 -9.28
C SER A 37 3.82 -1.38 -8.18
N LEU A 38 2.62 -1.11 -7.71
CA LEU A 38 1.93 -1.87 -6.66
C LEU A 38 0.71 -2.57 -7.23
N GLY A 39 0.53 -3.82 -6.82
CA GLY A 39 -0.53 -4.65 -7.35
C GLY A 39 -0.73 -5.93 -6.56
N LEU A 40 -1.48 -6.84 -7.15
CA LEU A 40 -1.85 -8.11 -6.52
C LEU A 40 -1.75 -9.29 -7.48
N GLU A 41 -1.63 -10.48 -6.89
CA GLU A 41 -1.65 -11.74 -7.62
C GLU A 41 -3.04 -12.09 -8.11
N THR A 42 -3.15 -12.36 -9.41
CA THR A 42 -4.36 -12.91 -10.04
C THR A 42 -4.14 -14.37 -10.44
N ALA A 43 -5.21 -15.03 -10.91
CA ALA A 43 -5.14 -16.42 -11.34
C ALA A 43 -3.97 -16.65 -12.32
N GLY A 44 -3.21 -17.72 -12.10
CA GLY A 44 -2.02 -18.03 -12.89
C GLY A 44 -0.73 -17.32 -12.46
N GLY A 45 -0.72 -16.59 -11.34
CA GLY A 45 0.49 -15.92 -10.83
C GLY A 45 0.83 -14.63 -11.59
N VAL A 46 -0.14 -14.06 -12.29
CA VAL A 46 0.02 -12.82 -13.07
C VAL A 46 -0.13 -11.62 -12.14
N MET A 47 0.79 -10.66 -12.27
CA MET A 47 0.75 -9.39 -11.56
C MET A 47 -0.32 -8.48 -12.17
N SER A 48 -1.35 -8.13 -11.40
CA SER A 48 -2.30 -7.08 -11.76
C SER A 48 -1.93 -5.80 -11.03
N THR A 49 -1.28 -4.87 -11.73
CA THR A 49 -0.94 -3.54 -11.22
C THR A 49 -2.19 -2.69 -10.98
N LEU A 50 -2.29 -2.08 -9.79
CA LEU A 50 -3.34 -1.11 -9.44
C LEU A 50 -2.79 0.32 -9.42
N ILE A 51 -1.58 0.51 -8.89
CA ILE A 51 -0.90 1.80 -8.86
C ILE A 51 0.41 1.66 -9.62
N PRO A 52 0.60 2.38 -10.74
CA PRO A 52 1.85 2.32 -11.49
C PRO A 52 2.96 3.06 -10.75
N ARG A 53 4.21 2.69 -11.02
CA ARG A 53 5.38 3.47 -10.61
C ARG A 53 5.27 4.93 -11.06
N ASN A 54 5.93 5.80 -10.31
CA ASN A 54 5.93 7.25 -10.47
C ASN A 54 4.56 7.92 -10.30
N ALA A 55 3.53 7.20 -9.82
CA ALA A 55 2.28 7.84 -9.45
C ALA A 55 2.50 8.72 -8.20
N THR A 56 1.93 9.91 -8.22
CA THR A 56 2.03 10.90 -7.13
C THR A 56 1.34 10.41 -5.87
N ILE A 57 1.94 10.63 -4.70
CA ILE A 57 1.30 10.39 -3.40
C ILE A 57 0.82 11.71 -2.78
N PRO A 58 -0.29 11.70 -2.00
CA PRO A 58 -1.14 10.56 -1.69
C PRO A 58 -1.97 10.09 -2.89
N THR A 59 -2.30 8.80 -2.94
CA THR A 59 -3.13 8.25 -4.03
C THR A 59 -4.05 7.13 -3.57
N ARG A 60 -5.18 6.99 -4.27
CA ARG A 60 -6.16 5.92 -4.09
C ARG A 60 -6.50 5.31 -5.43
N ARG A 61 -6.43 3.97 -5.51
CA ARG A 61 -6.87 3.20 -6.68
C ARG A 61 -7.68 2.01 -6.23
N GLU A 62 -8.76 1.74 -6.95
CA GLU A 62 -9.62 0.59 -6.68
C GLU A 62 -9.94 -0.16 -7.96
N LYS A 63 -10.11 -1.48 -7.83
CA LYS A 63 -10.44 -2.37 -8.94
C LYS A 63 -11.26 -3.53 -8.41
N ILE A 64 -12.27 -3.91 -9.19
CA ILE A 64 -13.14 -5.04 -8.87
C ILE A 64 -12.51 -6.32 -9.41
N PHE A 65 -12.43 -7.33 -8.55
CA PHE A 65 -12.01 -8.69 -8.84
C PHE A 65 -13.15 -9.67 -8.55
N SER A 66 -12.98 -10.91 -8.98
CA SER A 66 -13.94 -11.99 -8.73
C SER A 66 -13.23 -13.30 -8.42
N THR A 67 -14.00 -14.30 -7.97
CA THR A 67 -13.51 -15.65 -7.71
C THR A 67 -13.16 -16.37 -9.01
N HIS A 68 -12.16 -17.25 -8.92
CA HIS A 68 -11.72 -18.04 -10.07
C HIS A 68 -12.38 -19.42 -10.13
N LEU A 69 -12.85 -19.94 -8.99
CA LEU A 69 -13.49 -21.24 -8.88
C LEU A 69 -14.95 -21.10 -8.41
N ASP A 70 -15.78 -22.04 -8.85
CA ASP A 70 -17.17 -22.14 -8.39
C ASP A 70 -17.23 -22.47 -6.89
N ASN A 71 -18.15 -21.83 -6.17
CA ASN A 71 -18.37 -22.00 -4.73
C ASN A 71 -17.12 -21.77 -3.87
N GLN A 72 -16.19 -20.92 -4.34
CA GLN A 72 -15.01 -20.55 -3.59
C GLN A 72 -15.38 -19.80 -2.30
N SER A 73 -15.04 -20.36 -1.14
CA SER A 73 -15.41 -19.83 0.19
C SER A 73 -14.47 -18.73 0.72
N GLY A 74 -13.29 -18.58 0.11
CA GLY A 74 -12.30 -17.57 0.47
C GLY A 74 -11.31 -17.26 -0.65
N VAL A 75 -10.75 -16.05 -0.63
CA VAL A 75 -9.77 -15.54 -1.59
C VAL A 75 -8.56 -15.04 -0.80
N LEU A 76 -7.39 -15.62 -1.12
CA LEU A 76 -6.12 -15.16 -0.61
C LEU A 76 -5.61 -14.00 -1.47
N ILE A 77 -5.53 -12.81 -0.89
CA ILE A 77 -5.02 -11.61 -1.54
C ILE A 77 -3.55 -11.47 -1.17
N LYS A 78 -2.69 -11.50 -2.18
CA LYS A 78 -1.25 -11.28 -2.04
C LYS A 78 -0.87 -9.99 -2.73
N VAL A 79 -0.23 -9.10 -1.99
CA VAL A 79 0.16 -7.76 -2.44
C VAL A 79 1.64 -7.76 -2.79
N TYR A 80 1.97 -7.20 -3.95
CA TYR A 80 3.32 -7.18 -4.50
C TYR A 80 3.75 -5.77 -4.90
N GLU A 81 5.06 -5.54 -4.86
CA GLU A 81 5.73 -4.43 -5.54
C GLU A 81 6.65 -4.96 -6.64
N GLY A 82 6.66 -4.30 -7.80
CA GLY A 82 7.59 -4.60 -8.88
C GLY A 82 7.01 -4.43 -10.28
N GLU A 83 7.89 -4.51 -11.27
CA GLU A 83 7.59 -4.22 -12.69
C GLU A 83 7.51 -5.48 -13.56
N ARG A 84 7.66 -6.69 -12.98
CA ARG A 84 7.57 -7.94 -13.73
C ARG A 84 6.11 -8.34 -13.93
N GLY A 85 5.81 -8.97 -15.06
CA GLY A 85 4.46 -9.45 -15.37
C GLY A 85 4.00 -10.63 -14.50
N MET A 86 4.94 -11.35 -13.87
CA MET A 86 4.67 -12.50 -13.01
C MET A 86 5.05 -12.18 -11.56
N THR A 87 4.19 -12.55 -10.60
CA THR A 87 4.37 -12.21 -9.18
C THR A 87 5.56 -12.90 -8.54
N LYS A 88 5.96 -14.08 -9.03
CA LYS A 88 7.15 -14.81 -8.58
C LYS A 88 8.47 -14.03 -8.75
N ASP A 89 8.50 -13.08 -9.67
CA ASP A 89 9.67 -12.27 -10.00
C ASP A 89 9.59 -10.84 -9.40
N ASN A 90 8.57 -10.60 -8.57
CA ASN A 90 8.32 -9.35 -7.84
C ASN A 90 8.48 -9.57 -6.33
N ASN A 91 8.52 -8.48 -5.55
CA ASN A 91 8.65 -8.56 -4.10
C ASN A 91 7.28 -8.66 -3.42
N LEU A 92 7.11 -9.66 -2.55
CA LEU A 92 5.87 -9.85 -1.78
C LEU A 92 5.89 -8.90 -0.58
N LEU A 93 4.89 -8.03 -0.52
CA LEU A 93 4.73 -7.07 0.56
C LEU A 93 3.90 -7.61 1.72
N GLY A 94 2.83 -8.36 1.42
CA GLY A 94 1.93 -8.87 2.44
C GLY A 94 0.81 -9.73 1.86
N THR A 95 0.15 -10.46 2.74
CA THR A 95 -0.95 -11.35 2.36
C THR A 95 -2.07 -11.29 3.39
N PHE A 96 -3.32 -11.34 2.92
CA PHE A 96 -4.49 -11.47 3.78
C PHE A 96 -5.59 -12.22 3.06
N GLU A 97 -6.42 -12.94 3.80
CA GLU A 97 -7.51 -13.75 3.23
C GLU A 97 -8.86 -13.10 3.52
N LEU A 98 -9.67 -12.88 2.50
CA LEU A 98 -11.09 -12.57 2.63
C LEU A 98 -11.89 -13.86 2.48
N SER A 99 -12.65 -14.23 3.50
CA SER A 99 -13.42 -15.48 3.56
C SER A 99 -14.89 -15.20 3.86
N GLY A 100 -15.73 -16.24 3.78
CA GLY A 100 -17.16 -16.13 4.10
C GLY A 100 -18.04 -15.81 2.89
N PHE A 101 -17.57 -16.11 1.67
CA PHE A 101 -18.38 -15.94 0.46
C PHE A 101 -19.52 -16.96 0.41
N PRO A 102 -20.74 -16.56 0.00
CA PRO A 102 -21.81 -17.51 -0.27
C PRO A 102 -21.45 -18.37 -1.50
N PRO A 103 -21.94 -19.62 -1.58
CA PRO A 103 -21.77 -20.44 -2.77
C PRO A 103 -22.33 -19.74 -4.01
N ALA A 104 -21.45 -19.38 -4.94
CA ALA A 104 -21.79 -18.71 -6.18
C ALA A 104 -20.89 -19.23 -7.32
N PRO A 105 -21.35 -19.17 -8.59
CA PRO A 105 -20.50 -19.47 -9.74
C PRO A 105 -19.28 -18.54 -9.79
N SER A 106 -18.19 -19.03 -10.36
CA SER A 106 -17.00 -18.22 -10.66
C SER A 106 -17.37 -16.96 -11.46
N GLY A 107 -16.69 -15.85 -11.19
CA GLY A 107 -16.95 -14.58 -11.87
C GLY A 107 -18.16 -13.78 -11.33
N VAL A 108 -19.01 -14.35 -10.47
CA VAL A 108 -20.19 -13.67 -9.92
C VAL A 108 -19.87 -12.79 -8.70
N PRO A 109 -19.09 -13.24 -7.69
CA PRO A 109 -18.74 -12.39 -6.55
C PRO A 109 -17.97 -11.14 -6.97
N GLN A 110 -18.29 -9.98 -6.41
CA GLN A 110 -17.63 -8.72 -6.74
C GLN A 110 -16.82 -8.23 -5.54
N ILE A 111 -15.50 -8.41 -5.62
CA ILE A 111 -14.57 -8.04 -4.56
C ILE A 111 -13.90 -6.73 -4.97
N ASN A 112 -14.26 -5.63 -4.32
CA ASN A 112 -13.60 -4.35 -4.53
C ASN A 112 -12.30 -4.31 -3.73
N VAL A 113 -11.16 -4.30 -4.44
CA VAL A 113 -9.85 -4.14 -3.82
C VAL A 113 -9.40 -2.69 -4.00
N CYS A 114 -9.06 -2.03 -2.90
CA CYS A 114 -8.65 -0.65 -2.84
C CYS A 114 -7.26 -0.52 -2.21
N PHE A 115 -6.35 0.12 -2.93
CA PHE A 115 -5.02 0.52 -2.49
C PHE A 115 -5.04 2.01 -2.19
N ILE A 116 -4.60 2.37 -0.99
CA ILE A 116 -4.47 3.75 -0.52
C ILE A 116 -3.04 3.93 -0.07
N ILE A 117 -2.38 4.98 -0.55
CA ILE A 117 -1.06 5.37 -0.10
C ILE A 117 -1.16 6.76 0.51
N GLY A 118 -0.77 6.84 1.77
CA GLY A 118 -0.74 8.09 2.53
C GLY A 118 0.38 9.03 2.09
N PRO A 119 0.36 10.29 2.57
CA PRO A 119 1.45 11.25 2.34
C PRO A 119 2.80 10.81 2.92
N ASP A 120 2.77 9.89 3.89
CA ASP A 120 3.93 9.26 4.54
C ASP A 120 4.44 8.02 3.80
N GLY A 121 3.80 7.64 2.68
CA GLY A 121 4.15 6.46 1.91
C GLY A 121 3.65 5.14 2.49
N ILE A 122 2.84 5.14 3.56
CA ILE A 122 2.27 3.91 4.11
C ILE A 122 1.16 3.40 3.17
N LEU A 123 1.24 2.11 2.82
CA LEU A 123 0.29 1.44 1.95
C LEU A 123 -0.79 0.72 2.78
N ASP A 124 -2.03 1.17 2.63
CA ASP A 124 -3.23 0.48 3.10
C ASP A 124 -3.89 -0.27 1.94
N VAL A 125 -4.05 -1.59 2.10
CA VAL A 125 -4.78 -2.42 1.14
C VAL A 125 -6.04 -2.94 1.81
N SER A 126 -7.18 -2.73 1.16
CA SER A 126 -8.47 -3.23 1.63
C SER A 126 -9.18 -4.01 0.55
N ALA A 127 -9.92 -5.03 0.95
CA ALA A 127 -10.82 -5.78 0.09
C ALA A 127 -12.19 -5.86 0.73
N GLU A 128 -13.22 -5.55 -0.06
CA GLU A 128 -14.62 -5.54 0.35
C GLU A 128 -15.43 -6.37 -0.64
N ASP A 129 -16.12 -7.38 -0.15
CA ASP A 129 -17.15 -8.06 -0.93
C ASP A 129 -18.39 -7.18 -1.01
N LYS A 130 -18.77 -6.78 -2.23
CA LYS A 130 -19.95 -5.95 -2.48
C LYS A 130 -21.27 -6.67 -2.19
N THR A 131 -21.28 -8.00 -2.17
CA THR A 131 -22.51 -8.77 -1.90
C THR A 131 -22.75 -8.93 -0.40
N THR A 132 -21.73 -9.35 0.36
CA THR A 132 -21.89 -9.60 1.80
C THR A 132 -21.53 -8.40 2.68
N GLY A 133 -20.85 -7.38 2.15
CA GLY A 133 -20.33 -6.25 2.92
C GLY A 133 -19.12 -6.61 3.79
N GLN A 134 -18.62 -7.85 3.71
CA GLN A 134 -17.44 -8.27 4.44
C GLN A 134 -16.22 -7.52 3.93
N LYS A 135 -15.48 -6.90 4.86
CA LYS A 135 -14.29 -6.12 4.57
C LYS A 135 -13.13 -6.63 5.40
N LYS A 136 -11.98 -6.77 4.75
CA LYS A 136 -10.70 -6.92 5.42
C LYS A 136 -9.71 -5.92 4.88
N LYS A 137 -8.78 -5.50 5.73
CA LYS A 137 -7.69 -4.63 5.36
C LYS A 137 -6.40 -5.10 6.00
N ILE A 138 -5.30 -4.79 5.33
CA ILE A 138 -3.94 -4.90 5.85
C ILE A 138 -3.28 -3.54 5.66
N THR A 139 -2.56 -3.10 6.67
CA THR A 139 -1.64 -1.97 6.56
C THR A 139 -0.27 -2.57 6.34
N ILE A 140 0.34 -2.28 5.19
CA ILE A 140 1.67 -2.74 4.83
C ILE A 140 2.64 -1.66 5.27
N THR A 141 3.14 -1.83 6.48
CA THR A 141 4.28 -1.10 7.00
C THR A 141 5.55 -1.91 6.74
N ASN A 142 6.67 -1.22 6.54
CA ASN A 142 7.98 -1.85 6.37
C ASN A 142 8.45 -2.38 7.74
N ASP A 143 7.79 -3.42 8.25
CA ASP A 143 7.90 -3.92 9.64
C ASP A 143 9.05 -4.90 9.84
N LYS A 144 9.91 -5.11 8.84
CA LYS A 144 11.14 -5.90 9.03
C LYS A 144 12.10 -5.14 9.96
N GLY A 145 11.96 -5.40 11.26
CA GLY A 145 12.84 -4.88 12.32
C GLY A 145 12.26 -3.76 13.19
N ARG A 146 10.95 -3.49 13.13
CA ARG A 146 10.33 -2.44 13.94
C ARG A 146 9.90 -2.97 15.31
N LEU A 147 10.25 -2.24 16.37
CA LEU A 147 9.89 -2.55 17.75
C LEU A 147 8.37 -2.51 17.94
N SER A 148 7.85 -3.39 18.79
CA SER A 148 6.44 -3.36 19.18
C SER A 148 6.12 -2.05 19.92
N LYS A 149 4.83 -1.69 20.01
CA LYS A 149 4.44 -0.48 20.76
C LYS A 149 4.92 -0.54 22.21
N GLU A 150 4.85 -1.73 22.81
CA GLU A 150 5.32 -1.98 24.17
C GLU A 150 6.84 -1.81 24.31
N GLU A 151 7.62 -2.24 23.31
CA GLU A 151 9.07 -2.05 23.28
C GLU A 151 9.45 -0.56 23.11
N ILE A 152 8.71 0.18 22.27
CA ILE A 152 8.89 1.62 22.08
C ILE A 152 8.57 2.37 23.38
N GLU A 153 7.45 2.06 24.03
CA GLU A 153 7.06 2.70 25.30
C GLU A 153 8.09 2.45 26.40
N LYS A 154 8.64 1.24 26.46
CA LYS A 154 9.72 0.91 27.40
C LYS A 154 10.98 1.73 27.13
N MET A 155 11.39 1.89 25.87
CA MET A 155 12.57 2.69 25.52
C MET A 155 12.38 4.19 25.72
N VAL A 156 11.15 4.71 25.65
CA VAL A 156 10.85 6.14 25.88
C VAL A 156 10.79 6.47 27.38
N GLN A 157 10.53 5.47 28.24
CA GLN A 157 10.51 5.63 29.69
C GLN A 157 11.88 5.42 30.37
N GLU A 158 12.90 4.97 29.62
CA GLU A 158 14.32 4.93 30.04
C GLU A 158 15.04 6.24 29.71
#